data_AF-A0A1F5B6G2-F1
#
_entry.id   AF-A0A1F5B6G2-F1
#
_cell.length_a   1.000
_cell.length_b   1.000
_cell.length_c   1.000
_cell.angle_alpha   90.00
_cell.angle_beta   90.00
_cell.angle_gamma   90.00
#
_symmetry.space_group_name_H-M   'P 1'
#
loop_
_entity.id
_entity.type
_entity.pdbx_description
1 polymer ?
#
loop_
_entity_poly.entity_id
_entity_poly.type
_entity_poly.pdbx_seq_one_letter_code
_entity_poly.pdbx_strand_id
1 'polypeptide(L)'
;MGVKELAPLYRSFLPEDVLSFLNDLAVRPRGAFAYPDTAWVRTIFHFALACHRKIMSREHIIKSLTPLYLGKVASFVIETWDSTADEVEGRLEELCLSFERDKSYLIERWNGNA
;
A
#
# COMPACT_ATOMS: atom_id res chain seq x y z
N MET A 1 -12.48 -5.13 -2.18
CA MET A 1 -11.38 -5.29 -1.20
C MET A 1 -11.91 -5.06 0.20
N GLY A 2 -11.41 -5.75 1.22
CA GLY A 2 -11.89 -5.67 2.62
C GLY A 2 -11.53 -4.37 3.37
N VAL A 3 -11.55 -3.23 2.67
CA VAL A 3 -11.13 -1.92 3.23
C VAL A 3 -12.20 -1.36 4.17
N LYS A 4 -13.48 -1.58 3.85
CA LYS A 4 -14.61 -1.01 4.61
C LYS A 4 -14.71 -1.60 6.02
N GLU A 5 -14.48 -2.90 6.14
CA GLU A 5 -14.54 -3.63 7.41
C GLU A 5 -13.41 -3.23 8.37
N LEU A 6 -12.27 -2.82 7.82
CA LEU A 6 -11.07 -2.43 8.58
C LEU A 6 -10.90 -0.92 8.72
N ALA A 7 -11.84 -0.11 8.21
CA ALA A 7 -11.75 1.35 8.23
C ALA A 7 -11.49 1.95 9.63
N PRO A 8 -12.12 1.49 10.73
CA PRO A 8 -11.81 2.02 12.07
C PRO A 8 -10.35 1.78 12.48
N LEU A 9 -9.80 0.61 12.12
CA LEU A 9 -8.41 0.27 12.39
C LEU A 9 -7.47 1.15 11.56
N TYR A 10 -7.75 1.33 10.26
CA TYR A 10 -6.91 2.16 9.41
C TYR A 10 -6.87 3.63 9.82
N ARG A 11 -8.00 4.20 10.25
CA ARG A 11 -8.05 5.59 10.78
C ARG A 11 -7.09 5.83 11.94
N SER A 12 -6.68 4.78 12.67
CA SER A 12 -5.78 4.94 13.81
C SER A 12 -4.32 5.22 13.43
N PHE A 13 -3.91 4.94 12.19
CA PHE A 13 -2.50 5.12 11.78
C PHE A 13 -2.26 5.52 10.32
N LEU A 14 -3.25 5.39 9.43
CA LEU A 14 -3.16 5.92 8.07
C LEU A 14 -3.62 7.39 8.07
N PRO A 15 -2.88 8.30 7.40
CA PRO A 15 -3.38 9.64 7.19
C PRO A 15 -4.55 9.67 6.22
N GLU A 16 -5.33 10.75 6.28
CA GLU A 16 -6.62 10.87 5.61
C GLU A 16 -6.53 10.77 4.08
N ASP A 17 -5.45 11.28 3.49
CA ASP A 17 -5.19 11.18 2.04
C ASP A 17 -5.05 9.72 1.59
N VAL A 18 -4.31 8.91 2.34
CA VAL A 18 -4.13 7.48 2.06
C VAL A 18 -5.45 6.74 2.29
N LEU A 19 -6.17 7.05 3.37
CA LEU A 19 -7.44 6.39 3.67
C LEU A 19 -8.51 6.71 2.63
N SER A 20 -8.63 7.97 2.19
CA SER A 20 -9.55 8.39 1.14
C SER A 20 -9.25 7.66 -0.17
N PHE A 21 -7.98 7.59 -0.57
CA PHE A 21 -7.57 6.84 -1.74
C PHE A 21 -7.98 5.36 -1.66
N LEU A 22 -7.73 4.71 -0.52
CA LEU A 22 -8.08 3.29 -0.33
C LEU A 22 -9.59 3.03 -0.38
N ASN A 23 -10.39 3.95 0.17
CA ASN A 23 -11.85 3.86 0.12
C ASN A 23 -12.37 3.99 -1.32
N ASP A 24 -11.84 4.93 -2.08
CA ASP A 24 -12.19 5.12 -3.50
C ASP A 24 -11.77 3.92 -4.34
N LEU A 25 -10.56 3.41 -4.12
CA LEU A 25 -10.05 2.23 -4.81
C LEU A 25 -10.92 0.99 -4.54
N ALA A 26 -11.44 0.84 -3.32
CA ALA A 26 -12.24 -0.31 -2.91
C ALA A 26 -13.59 -0.42 -3.64
N VAL A 27 -14.09 0.68 -4.23
CA VAL A 27 -15.36 0.72 -4.97
C VAL A 27 -15.19 0.77 -6.49
N ARG A 28 -13.96 0.81 -7.00
CA ARG A 28 -13.72 0.84 -8.46
C ARG A 28 -14.10 -0.49 -9.11
N PRO A 29 -14.71 -0.46 -10.32
CA PRO A 29 -14.94 -1.67 -11.09
C PRO A 29 -13.61 -2.26 -11.58
N ARG A 30 -13.60 -3.56 -11.89
CA ARG A 30 -12.38 -4.30 -12.28
C ARG A 30 -11.59 -3.62 -13.41
N GLY A 31 -12.27 -3.08 -14.43
CA GLY A 31 -11.61 -2.41 -15.56
C GLY A 31 -10.98 -1.05 -15.26
N ALA A 32 -11.29 -0.44 -14.11
CA ALA A 32 -10.70 0.82 -13.66
C ALA A 32 -9.90 0.65 -12.35
N PHE A 33 -9.70 -0.60 -11.92
CA PHE A 33 -8.98 -0.93 -10.70
C PHE A 33 -7.47 -0.86 -10.98
N ALA A 34 -6.83 0.13 -10.38
CA ALA A 34 -5.38 0.29 -10.41
C ALA A 34 -4.93 0.76 -9.04
N TYR A 35 -3.94 0.08 -8.47
CA TYR A 35 -3.28 0.46 -7.25
C TYR A 35 -1.85 0.93 -7.58
N PRO A 36 -1.67 2.25 -7.82
CA PRO A 36 -0.40 2.80 -8.27
C PRO A 36 0.71 2.56 -7.25
N ASP A 37 1.94 2.40 -7.74
CA ASP A 37 3.09 2.09 -6.89
C ASP A 37 3.32 3.13 -5.80
N THR A 38 3.19 4.42 -6.12
CA THR A 38 3.36 5.51 -5.15
C THR A 38 2.36 5.39 -3.99
N ALA A 39 1.09 5.10 -4.28
CA ALA A 39 0.07 4.88 -3.27
C ALA A 39 0.32 3.61 -2.45
N TRP A 40 0.80 2.53 -3.09
CA TRP A 40 1.15 1.29 -2.41
C TRP A 40 2.34 1.47 -1.47
N VAL A 41 3.44 2.08 -1.94
CA VAL A 41 4.64 2.39 -1.17
C VAL A 41 4.27 3.25 0.04
N ARG A 42 3.48 4.31 -0.17
CA ARG A 42 2.98 5.17 0.90
C ARG A 42 2.20 4.39 1.95
N THR A 43 1.33 3.48 1.52
CA THR A 43 0.58 2.61 2.42
C THR A 43 1.52 1.73 3.24
N ILE A 44 2.46 1.01 2.60
CA ILE A 44 3.43 0.16 3.29
C ILE A 44 4.26 0.94 4.31
N PHE A 45 4.69 2.15 3.98
CA PHE A 45 5.43 2.99 4.92
C PHE A 45 4.62 3.36 6.15
N HIS A 46 3.32 3.66 6.01
CA HIS A 46 2.48 3.91 7.19
C HIS A 46 2.23 2.66 8.03
N PHE A 47 2.13 1.48 7.41
CA PHE A 47 2.10 0.21 8.16
C PHE A 47 3.41 -0.03 8.93
N ALA A 48 4.55 0.26 8.31
CA ALA A 48 5.86 0.15 8.95
C ALA A 48 5.99 1.14 10.13
N LEU A 49 5.56 2.39 9.94
CA LEU A 49 5.52 3.41 11.00
C LEU A 49 4.58 3.02 12.13
N ALA A 50 3.41 2.46 11.84
CA ALA A 50 2.46 1.99 12.84
C ALA A 50 3.06 0.87 13.71
N CYS A 51 3.78 -0.08 13.07
CA CYS A 51 4.52 -1.13 13.78
C CYS A 51 5.64 -0.54 14.65
N HIS A 52 6.41 0.40 14.09
CA HIS A 52 7.53 1.04 14.78
C HIS A 52 7.07 1.82 16.02
N ARG A 53 6.00 2.60 15.89
CA ARG A 53 5.40 3.43 16.95
C ARG A 53 4.52 2.64 17.91
N LYS A 54 4.32 1.34 17.66
CA LYS A 54 3.51 0.42 18.49
C LYS A 54 2.09 0.95 18.73
N ILE A 55 1.44 1.49 17.69
CA ILE A 55 0.08 2.05 17.79
C ILE A 55 -0.93 1.01 18.28
N MET A 56 -0.72 -0.27 17.95
CA MET A 56 -1.44 -1.42 18.48
C MET A 56 -0.59 -2.69 18.33
N SER A 57 -1.17 -3.87 18.61
CA SER A 57 -0.52 -5.15 18.34
C SER A 57 0.00 -5.21 16.91
N ARG A 58 1.31 -5.49 16.76
CA ARG A 58 1.97 -5.72 15.46
C ARG A 58 1.24 -6.78 14.65
N GLU A 59 0.69 -7.80 15.31
CA GLU A 59 -0.08 -8.85 14.65
C GLU A 59 -1.35 -8.29 13.99
N HIS A 60 -2.09 -7.42 14.68
CA HIS A 60 -3.28 -6.77 14.12
C HIS A 60 -2.94 -5.88 12.92
N ILE A 61 -1.85 -5.11 13.03
CA ILE A 61 -1.37 -4.26 11.94
C ILE A 61 -1.05 -5.12 10.72
N ILE A 62 -0.21 -6.15 10.87
CA ILE A 62 0.19 -7.01 9.74
C ILE A 62 -1.01 -7.77 9.16
N LYS A 63 -1.89 -8.33 9.99
CA LYS A 63 -3.08 -9.05 9.50
C LYS A 63 -4.01 -8.14 8.70
N SER A 64 -4.16 -6.89 9.12
CA SER A 64 -4.98 -5.91 8.41
C SER A 64 -4.42 -5.53 7.04
N LEU A 65 -3.12 -5.74 6.77
CA LEU A 65 -2.52 -5.47 5.46
C LEU A 65 -3.00 -6.42 4.37
N THR A 66 -3.43 -7.64 4.74
CA THR A 66 -3.79 -8.73 3.82
C THR A 66 -4.72 -8.30 2.67
N PRO A 67 -5.90 -7.68 2.91
CA PRO A 67 -6.78 -7.25 1.83
C PRO A 67 -6.15 -6.17 0.92
N LEU A 68 -5.27 -5.33 1.44
CA LEU A 68 -4.58 -4.29 0.64
C LEU A 68 -3.49 -4.93 -0.23
N TYR A 69 -2.74 -5.89 0.31
CA TYR A 69 -1.77 -6.68 -0.45
C TYR A 69 -2.44 -7.45 -1.59
N LEU A 70 -3.56 -8.12 -1.34
CA LEU A 70 -4.34 -8.78 -2.38
C LEU A 70 -4.82 -7.78 -3.45
N GLY A 71 -5.18 -6.56 -3.03
CA GLY A 71 -5.47 -5.47 -3.95
C GLY A 71 -4.27 -5.11 -4.83
N LYS A 72 -3.08 -4.97 -4.27
CA LYS A 72 -1.86 -4.69 -5.06
C LYS A 72 -1.52 -5.83 -6.01
N VAL A 73 -1.59 -7.08 -5.56
CA VAL A 73 -1.39 -8.26 -6.42
C VAL A 73 -2.39 -8.28 -7.57
N ALA A 74 -3.68 -8.03 -7.30
CA ALA A 74 -4.68 -7.96 -8.35
C ALA A 74 -4.39 -6.84 -9.36
N SER A 75 -3.96 -5.67 -8.90
CA SER A 75 -3.57 -4.56 -9.78
C SER A 75 -2.37 -4.95 -10.65
N PHE A 76 -1.36 -5.59 -10.07
CA PHE A 76 -0.15 -6.00 -10.78
C PHE A 76 -0.49 -7.07 -11.84
N VAL A 77 -1.28 -8.08 -11.49
CA VAL A 77 -1.71 -9.14 -12.43
C VAL A 77 -2.55 -8.58 -13.57
N ILE A 78 -3.41 -7.58 -13.32
CA ILE A 78 -4.16 -6.90 -14.39
C ILE A 78 -3.21 -6.14 -15.32
N GLU A 79 -2.22 -5.46 -14.77
CA GLU A 79 -1.25 -4.66 -15.51
C GLU A 79 -0.30 -5.52 -16.37
N THR A 80 0.07 -6.71 -15.87
CA THR A 80 1.03 -7.61 -16.54
C THR A 80 0.38 -8.80 -17.23
N TRP A 81 -0.93 -8.75 -17.52
CA TRP A 81 -1.69 -9.93 -17.98
C TRP A 81 -1.14 -10.52 -19.28
N ASP A 82 -0.76 -9.67 -20.23
CA ASP A 82 -0.24 -10.04 -21.54
C ASP A 82 1.29 -9.86 -21.66
N SER A 83 1.98 -9.66 -20.52
CA SER A 83 3.42 -9.44 -20.48
C SER A 83 4.23 -10.74 -20.51
N THR A 84 5.42 -10.67 -21.09
CA THR A 84 6.47 -11.70 -20.98
C THR A 84 7.13 -11.68 -19.60
N ALA A 85 7.87 -12.75 -19.27
CA ALA A 85 8.59 -12.84 -18.00
C ALA A 85 9.55 -11.65 -17.77
N ASP A 86 10.33 -11.27 -18.79
CA ASP A 86 11.28 -10.16 -18.70
C ASP A 86 10.56 -8.81 -18.48
N GLU A 87 9.40 -8.60 -19.11
CA GLU A 87 8.58 -7.40 -18.88
C GLU A 87 7.99 -7.37 -17.46
N VAL A 88 7.60 -8.53 -16.91
CA VAL A 88 7.15 -8.64 -15.52
C VAL A 88 8.29 -8.31 -14.55
N GLU A 89 9.51 -8.78 -14.80
CA GLU A 89 10.69 -8.44 -14.00
C GLU A 89 10.98 -6.94 -14.06
N GLY A 90 10.96 -6.35 -15.26
CA GLY A 90 11.12 -4.90 -15.42
C GLY A 90 10.06 -4.10 -14.66
N ARG A 91 8.80 -4.53 -14.72
CA ARG A 91 7.71 -3.90 -13.99
C ARG A 91 7.87 -4.02 -12.47
N LEU A 92 8.39 -5.15 -11.98
CA LEU A 92 8.71 -5.35 -10.57
C LEU A 92 9.85 -4.44 -10.11
N GLU A 93 10.88 -4.27 -10.95
CA GLU A 93 11.98 -3.36 -10.67
C GLU A 93 11.50 -1.90 -10.57
N GLU A 94 10.57 -1.46 -11.43
CA GLU A 94 9.95 -0.13 -11.31
C GLU A 94 9.24 0.08 -9.96
N LEU A 95 8.59 -0.96 -9.44
CA LEU A 95 7.99 -0.95 -8.11
C LEU A 95 9.06 -0.83 -7.02
N CYS A 96 10.17 -1.56 -7.13
CA CYS A 96 11.31 -1.45 -6.22
C CYS A 96 11.88 -0.02 -6.21
N LEU A 97 12.13 0.55 -7.39
CA LEU A 97 12.59 1.94 -7.54
C LEU A 97 11.60 2.93 -6.92
N SER A 98 10.29 2.65 -6.94
CA SER A 98 9.31 3.48 -6.25
C SER A 98 9.50 3.50 -4.73
N PHE A 99 9.90 2.38 -4.11
CA PHE A 99 10.25 2.36 -2.69
C PHE A 99 11.51 3.19 -2.40
N GLU A 100 12.51 3.12 -3.29
CA GLU A 100 13.76 3.86 -3.13
C GLU A 100 13.55 5.37 -3.27
N ARG A 101 12.78 5.80 -4.27
CA ARG A 101 12.45 7.21 -4.50
C ARG A 101 11.79 7.85 -3.28
N ASP A 102 10.86 7.13 -2.65
CA ASP A 102 10.12 7.65 -1.49
C ASP A 102 10.81 7.35 -0.15
N LYS A 103 12.00 6.75 -0.14
CA LYS A 103 12.67 6.33 1.10
C LYS A 103 12.92 7.48 2.09
N SER A 104 13.22 8.69 1.60
CA SER A 104 13.40 9.88 2.43
C SER A 104 12.17 10.17 3.29
N TYR A 105 10.97 10.02 2.71
CA TYR A 105 9.71 10.21 3.42
C TYR A 105 9.57 9.28 4.64
N LEU A 106 9.98 8.01 4.51
CA LEU A 106 9.97 7.05 5.60
C LEU A 106 10.99 7.46 6.67
N ILE A 107 12.23 7.78 6.27
CA ILE A 107 13.32 8.12 7.20
C ILE A 107 12.96 9.33 8.06
N GLU A 108 12.43 10.40 7.46
CA GLU A 108 12.00 11.60 8.17
C GLU A 108 10.99 11.28 9.28
N ARG A 109 10.00 10.43 8.97
CA ARG A 109 8.94 10.05 9.91
C ARG A 109 9.34 8.99 10.92
N TRP A 110 10.33 8.18 10.57
CA TRP A 110 10.86 7.13 11.44
C TRP A 110 11.54 7.75 12.66
N ASN A 111 12.31 8.82 12.45
CA ASN A 111 13.04 9.50 13.51
C ASN A 111 12.19 10.49 14.33
N GLY A 112 10.90 10.64 14.01
CA GLY A 112 9.99 11.56 14.71
C GLY A 112 10.09 13.02 14.24
N ASN A 113 10.73 13.30 13.11
CA ASN A 113 10.84 14.66 12.54
C ASN A 113 9.62 15.04 11.69
N ALA A 114 8.40 14.71 12.13
CA ALA A 114 7.17 14.97 11.38
C ALA A 114 6.11 15.68 12.22
#